data_AF-A0A376FI76-F1
#
_entry.id   AF-A0A376FI76-F1
#
_cell.length_a   1.000
_cell.length_b   1.000
_cell.length_c   1.000
_cell.angle_alpha   90.00
_cell.angle_beta   90.00
_cell.angle_gamma   90.00
#
_symmetry.space_group_name_H-M   'P 1'
#
loop_
_entity.id
_entity.type
_entity.pdbx_description
1 polymer ?
#
loop_
_entity_poly.entity_id
_entity_poly.type
_entity_poly.pdbx_seq_one_letter_code
_entity_poly.pdbx_strand_id
1 'polypeptide(L)'
;MSWITVLKKRENYRNAFHQFDPVAVAAMTDEDVERLVLDAGIIRHRGKIQAIIGNARAYLAMEHNGESFSDFVWTFVNNDPQVTQAATLAEIPASTRPRMPSRRP
;
A
#
# COMPACT_ATOMS: atom_id res chain seq x y z
N MET A 1 2.26 10.00 -13.34
CA MET A 1 3.17 10.24 -12.20
C MET A 1 4.23 9.17 -12.21
N SER A 2 5.51 9.51 -12.10
CA SER A 2 6.60 8.53 -12.10
C SER A 2 6.94 8.08 -10.67
N TRP A 3 7.56 6.91 -10.55
CA TRP A 3 7.98 6.36 -9.26
C TRP A 3 8.97 7.26 -8.52
N ILE A 4 9.89 7.88 -9.25
CA ILE A 4 10.88 8.80 -8.68
C ILE A 4 10.24 10.01 -7.97
N THR A 5 9.07 10.48 -8.44
CA THR A 5 8.32 11.54 -7.77
C THR A 5 7.87 11.10 -6.38
N VAL A 6 7.39 9.86 -6.24
CA VAL A 6 6.96 9.30 -4.95
C VAL A 6 8.18 9.06 -4.05
N LEU A 7 9.24 8.47 -4.60
CA LEU A 7 10.45 8.16 -3.84
C LEU A 7 11.10 9.40 -3.21
N LYS A 8 11.18 10.50 -3.96
CA LYS A 8 11.69 11.79 -3.45
C LYS A 8 10.85 12.39 -2.32
N LYS A 9 9.59 11.99 -2.19
CA LYS A 9 8.65 12.45 -1.16
C LYS A 9 8.50 11.46 -0.01
N ARG A 10 9.20 10.33 -0.03
CA ARG A 10 8.98 9.21 0.92
C ARG A 10 9.08 9.62 2.39
N GLU A 11 10.07 10.44 2.76
CA GLU A 11 10.21 10.88 4.15
C GLU A 11 9.08 11.83 4.57
N ASN A 12 8.60 12.68 3.66
CA ASN A 12 7.42 13.51 3.91
C ASN A 12 6.18 12.65 4.10
N TYR A 13 6.02 11.58 3.31
CA TYR A 13 4.95 10.60 3.51
C TYR A 13 5.04 9.92 4.87
N ARG A 14 6.23 9.45 5.27
CA ARG A 14 6.42 8.86 6.61
C ARG A 14 6.01 9.84 7.70
N ASN A 15 6.41 11.10 7.61
CA ASN A 15 6.05 12.10 8.63
C ASN A 15 4.54 12.42 8.61
N ALA A 16 3.95 12.59 7.42
CA ALA A 16 2.54 12.93 7.24
C ALA A 16 1.58 11.81 7.71
N PHE A 17 2.03 10.55 7.64
CA PHE A 17 1.24 9.36 7.95
C PHE A 17 1.85 8.55 9.11
N HIS A 18 2.39 9.21 10.13
CA HIS A 18 2.81 8.57 11.39
C HIS A 18 3.72 7.34 11.21
N GLN A 19 4.71 7.45 10.33
CA GLN A 19 5.66 6.39 9.97
C GLN A 19 4.97 5.13 9.41
N PHE A 20 3.74 5.29 8.91
CA PHE A 20 2.83 4.24 8.49
C PHE A 20 2.40 3.29 9.62
N ASP A 21 2.34 3.78 10.86
CA ASP A 21 1.62 3.10 11.94
C ASP A 21 0.13 2.97 11.56
N PRO A 22 -0.41 1.74 11.39
CA PRO A 22 -1.76 1.55 10.90
C PRO A 22 -2.82 2.05 11.89
N VAL A 23 -2.57 2.01 13.20
CA VAL A 23 -3.50 2.49 14.22
C VAL A 23 -3.60 4.02 14.16
N ALA A 24 -2.46 4.70 14.13
CA ALA A 24 -2.44 6.16 14.02
C ALA A 24 -3.06 6.64 12.70
N VAL A 25 -2.74 5.99 11.58
CA VAL A 25 -3.27 6.36 10.27
C VAL A 25 -4.77 6.09 10.15
N ALA A 26 -5.27 4.98 10.72
CA ALA A 26 -6.70 4.66 10.69
C ALA A 26 -7.56 5.66 11.48
N ALA A 27 -6.98 6.28 12.51
CA ALA A 27 -7.61 7.27 13.37
C ALA A 27 -7.68 8.68 12.76
N MET A 28 -6.98 8.93 11.64
CA MET A 28 -7.01 10.22 10.95
C MET A 28 -8.42 10.58 10.46
N THR A 29 -8.75 11.86 10.52
CA THR A 29 -10.09 12.39 10.23
C THR A 29 -10.14 13.20 8.93
N ASP A 30 -11.32 13.72 8.58
CA ASP A 30 -11.47 14.59 7.41
C ASP A 30 -10.67 15.90 7.58
N GLU A 31 -10.49 16.40 8.80
CA GLU A 31 -9.63 17.55 9.09
C GLU A 31 -8.16 17.27 8.76
N ASP A 32 -7.66 16.06 9.03
CA ASP A 32 -6.33 15.64 8.63
C ASP A 32 -6.19 15.58 7.11
N VAL A 33 -7.23 15.10 6.42
CA VAL A 33 -7.26 15.07 4.95
C VAL A 33 -7.15 16.48 4.39
N GLU A 34 -7.96 17.43 4.89
CA GLU A 34 -7.94 18.81 4.41
C GLU A 34 -6.59 19.49 4.71
N ARG A 35 -6.00 19.22 5.88
CA ARG A 35 -4.63 19.67 6.20
C ARG A 35 -3.60 19.11 5.22
N LEU A 36 -3.66 17.81 4.91
CA LEU A 36 -2.70 17.13 4.04
C LEU A 36 -2.87 17.47 2.56
N VAL A 37 -4.06 17.84 2.11
CA VAL A 37 -4.28 18.34 0.73
C VAL A 37 -3.50 19.64 0.49
N LEU A 38 -3.14 20.39 1.53
CA LEU A 38 -2.32 21.59 1.42
C LEU A 38 -0.81 21.31 1.51
N ASP A 39 -0.39 20.12 1.94
CA ASP A 39 1.02 19.78 2.12
C ASP A 39 1.73 19.53 0.77
N ALA A 40 2.60 20.47 0.38
CA ALA A 40 3.42 20.36 -0.82
C ALA A 40 4.52 19.28 -0.72
N GLY A 41 4.79 18.78 0.50
CA GLY A 41 5.70 17.68 0.79
C GLY A 41 5.23 16.35 0.21
N ILE A 42 3.92 16.12 0.12
CA ILE A 42 3.31 14.92 -0.45
C ILE A 42 2.63 15.21 -1.80
N ILE A 43 1.86 14.25 -2.32
CA ILE A 43 1.00 14.45 -3.49
C ILE A 43 -0.35 14.94 -3.00
N ARG A 44 -0.68 16.19 -3.33
CA ARG A 44 -1.93 16.87 -2.97
C ARG A 44 -3.11 16.34 -3.79
N HIS A 45 -3.54 15.11 -3.49
CA HIS A 45 -4.68 14.47 -4.15
C HIS A 45 -5.56 13.80 -3.09
N ARG A 46 -6.72 14.39 -2.82
CA ARG A 46 -7.64 13.97 -1.74
C ARG A 46 -7.91 12.46 -1.74
N GLY A 47 -8.26 11.88 -2.90
CA GLY A 47 -8.53 10.44 -3.00
C GLY A 47 -7.32 9.54 -2.69
N LYS A 48 -6.08 10.01 -2.87
CA LYS A 48 -4.88 9.22 -2.54
C LYS A 48 -4.58 9.26 -1.04
N ILE A 49 -4.84 10.40 -0.40
CA ILE A 49 -4.71 10.57 1.05
C ILE A 49 -5.77 9.70 1.75
N GLN A 50 -7.03 9.81 1.32
CA GLN A 50 -8.12 8.97 1.83
C GLN A 50 -7.87 7.47 1.60
N ALA A 51 -7.27 7.08 0.46
CA ALA A 51 -6.90 5.69 0.22
C ALA A 51 -5.89 5.16 1.24
N ILE A 52 -4.91 5.95 1.69
CA ILE A 52 -3.96 5.52 2.72
C ILE A 52 -4.68 5.27 4.06
N ILE A 53 -5.59 6.15 4.45
CA ILE A 53 -6.42 6.01 5.66
C ILE A 53 -7.32 4.76 5.55
N GLY A 54 -7.99 4.59 4.41
CA GLY A 54 -8.83 3.42 4.13
C GLY A 54 -8.05 2.11 4.15
N ASN A 55 -6.84 2.09 3.59
CA ASN A 55 -5.96 0.92 3.61
C ASN A 55 -5.51 0.56 5.03
N ALA A 56 -5.21 1.55 5.88
CA ALA A 56 -4.88 1.29 7.28
C ALA A 56 -6.06 0.67 8.04
N ARG A 57 -7.29 1.15 7.81
CA ARG A 57 -8.51 0.55 8.37
C ARG A 57 -8.73 -0.88 7.88
N ALA A 58 -8.54 -1.14 6.58
CA ALA A 58 -8.65 -2.49 6.01
C ALA A 58 -7.59 -3.44 6.58
N TYR A 59 -6.34 -2.96 6.71
CA TYR A 59 -5.25 -3.71 7.35
C TYR A 59 -5.59 -4.11 8.79
N LEU A 60 -6.07 -3.16 9.61
CA LEU A 60 -6.47 -3.46 10.99
C LEU A 60 -7.67 -4.40 11.07
N ALA A 61 -8.61 -4.31 10.14
CA ALA A 61 -9.74 -5.23 10.08
C ALA A 61 -9.30 -6.67 9.79
N MET A 62 -8.29 -6.86 8.93
CA MET A 62 -7.68 -8.18 8.70
C MET A 62 -7.02 -8.71 9.98
N GLU A 63 -6.17 -7.91 10.62
CA GLU A 63 -5.47 -8.30 11.85
C GLU A 63 -6.46 -8.64 12.99
N HIS A 64 -7.55 -7.87 13.13
CA HIS A 64 -8.62 -8.15 14.10
C HIS A 64 -9.33 -9.48 13.84
N ASN A 65 -9.44 -9.89 12.57
CA ASN A 65 -10.02 -11.17 12.18
C ASN A 65 -9.01 -12.34 12.27
N GLY A 66 -7.79 -12.08 12.76
CA GLY A 66 -6.71 -13.07 12.84
C GLY A 66 -6.04 -13.34 11.49
N GLU A 67 -6.24 -12.48 10.50
CA GLU A 67 -5.62 -12.58 9.18
C GLU A 67 -4.37 -11.70 9.13
N SER A 68 -3.19 -12.31 9.07
CA SER A 68 -1.95 -11.55 8.84
C SER A 68 -1.93 -11.01 7.42
N PHE A 69 -1.75 -9.70 7.27
CA PHE A 69 -1.60 -9.08 5.94
C PHE A 69 -0.40 -9.64 5.16
N SER A 70 0.71 -9.94 5.85
CA SER A 70 1.91 -10.52 5.24
C SER A 70 1.58 -11.87 4.61
N ASP A 71 1.01 -12.78 5.42
CA ASP A 71 0.64 -14.12 4.96
C ASP A 71 -0.36 -14.04 3.79
N PHE A 72 -1.37 -13.17 3.91
CA PHE A 72 -2.35 -12.93 2.85
C PHE A 72 -1.69 -12.59 1.51
N VAL A 73 -0.78 -11.60 1.47
CA VAL A 73 -0.10 -11.18 0.24
C VAL A 73 0.79 -12.29 -0.31
N TRP A 74 1.50 -13.02 0.56
CA TRP A 74 2.38 -14.11 0.13
C TRP A 74 1.64 -15.33 -0.42
N THR A 75 0.38 -15.55 -0.06
CA THR A 75 -0.42 -16.65 -0.62
C THR A 75 -0.59 -16.56 -2.14
N PHE A 76 -0.58 -15.35 -2.72
CA PHE A 76 -0.73 -15.14 -4.16
C PHE A 76 0.49 -15.60 -4.98
N VAL A 77 1.62 -15.89 -4.31
CA VAL A 77 2.88 -16.34 -4.90
C VAL A 77 3.39 -17.65 -4.26
N ASN A 78 2.50 -18.41 -3.61
CA ASN A 78 2.86 -19.66 -2.91
C ASN A 78 3.95 -19.49 -1.85
N ASN A 79 4.03 -18.32 -1.22
CA ASN A 79 5.08 -17.98 -0.25
C ASN A 79 6.50 -18.03 -0.84
N ASP A 80 6.67 -17.89 -2.16
CA ASP A 80 7.98 -17.96 -2.83
C ASP A 80 8.16 -16.85 -3.89
N PRO A 81 9.30 -16.14 -3.91
CA PRO A 81 9.58 -15.13 -4.93
C PRO A 81 9.61 -15.72 -6.35
N GLN A 82 8.88 -15.10 -7.28
CA GLN A 82 8.87 -15.52 -8.68
C GLN A 82 10.01 -14.83 -9.45
N VAL A 83 11.12 -15.55 -9.65
CA VAL A 83 12.31 -15.02 -10.35
C VAL A 83 12.09 -15.05 -11.87
N THR A 84 12.21 -13.88 -12.50
CA THR A 84 12.04 -13.74 -13.96
C THR A 84 13.24 -14.29 -14.74
N GLN A 85 12.98 -14.79 -15.96
CA GLN A 85 14.00 -15.15 -16.96
C GLN A 85 14.09 -14.14 -18.12
N ALA A 86 13.34 -13.04 -18.04
CA ALA A 86 13.34 -11.98 -19.05
C ALA A 86 14.73 -11.38 -19.25
N ALA A 87 15.16 -11.26 -20.51
CA ALA A 87 16.42 -10.62 -20.88
C ALA A 87 16.27 -9.10 -21.00
N THR A 88 15.04 -8.62 -21.22
CA THR A 88 14.75 -7.18 -21.42
C THR A 88 13.54 -6.74 -20.61
N LEU A 89 13.44 -5.43 -20.35
CA LEU A 89 12.29 -4.85 -19.64
C LEU A 89 10.98 -5.05 -20.40
N ALA A 90 11.01 -5.10 -21.74
CA ALA A 90 9.82 -5.28 -22.57
C ALA A 90 9.17 -6.65 -22.39
N GLU A 91 9.93 -7.65 -21.93
CA GLU A 91 9.43 -8.99 -21.62
C GLU A 91 8.82 -9.10 -20.21
N ILE A 92 9.04 -8.10 -19.35
CA ILE A 92 8.49 -8.09 -17.99
C ILE A 92 7.04 -7.59 -18.02
N PRO A 93 6.06 -8.39 -17.58
CA PRO A 93 4.66 -8.00 -17.63
C PRO A 93 4.36 -6.89 -16.62
N ALA A 94 3.54 -5.90 -17.02
CA ALA A 94 3.03 -4.88 -16.10
C ALA A 94 1.89 -5.39 -15.18
N SER A 95 1.30 -6.55 -15.52
CA SER A 95 0.32 -7.26 -14.69
C SER A 95 0.30 -8.73 -15.04
N THR A 96 0.05 -9.58 -14.05
CA THR A 96 -0.10 -11.03 -14.20
C THR A 96 -1.38 -11.47 -13.53
N ARG A 97 -1.99 -12.57 -14.00
CA ARG A 97 -3.10 -13.18 -13.27
C ARG A 97 -2.59 -13.69 -11.91
N PRO A 98 -3.16 -13.26 -10.77
CA PRO A 98 -2.77 -13.78 -9.47
C PRO A 98 -3.08 -15.27 -9.40
N ARG A 99 -2.20 -16.06 -8.79
CA ARG A 99 -2.54 -17.44 -8.44
C ARG A 99 -3.48 -17.36 -7.24
N MET A 100 -4.72 -17.82 -7.42
CA MET A 100 -5.70 -17.78 -6.35
C MET A 100 -5.24 -18.72 -5.23
N PRO A 101 -5.20 -18.28 -3.97
CA PRO A 101 -4.97 -19.19 -2.86
C PRO A 101 -6.02 -20.30 -2.88
N SER A 102 -5.60 -21.54 -2.62
CA SER A 102 -6.56 -22.62 -2.40
C SER A 102 -7.43 -22.20 -1.22
N ARG A 103 -8.75 -22.04 -1.43
CA ARG A 103 -9.70 -21.86 -0.34
C ARG A 103 -9.44 -22.99 0.66
N ARG A 104 -8.96 -22.67 1.86
CA ARG A 104 -9.03 -23.64 2.95
C ARG A 104 -10.51 -24.01 3.14
N PRO A 105 -10.83 -25.31 3.31
CA PRO A 105 -12.20 -25.74 3.57
C PRO A 105 -12.75 -25.12 4.85
#